data_AF-A0A1G6GKW3-F1
#
_entry.id   AF-A0A1G6GKW3-F1
#
_cell.length_a   1.000
_cell.length_b   1.000
_cell.length_c   1.000
_cell.angle_alpha   90.00
_cell.angle_beta   90.00
_cell.angle_gamma   90.00
#
_symmetry.space_group_name_H-M   'P 1'
#
loop_
_entity.id
_entity.type
_entity.pdbx_description
1 polymer ?
#
loop_
_entity_poly.entity_id
_entity_poly.type
_entity_poly.pdbx_seq_one_letter_code
_entity_poly.pdbx_strand_id
1 'polypeptide(L)'
;MRDELVQYIVVGPHATHEEVVADVMYASVGRMLATGTDHGTWPDFLDEAIAKRVKRCNRTKWGQVAALPGAYVHGCAIAFDPMLGDDVPDLVHKAAASHFDRERAGGPAAPLAPGRWVIADAGLGMTTGKTAAQAAHALMLAVLEDVAGPDPVGHVRFVDLASDDFRATIDGSSTVVEVEDAGRSEVEPGANTACFVVVD
;
A
#
# COMPACT_ATOMS: atom_id res chain seq x y z
N MET A 1 14.88 -21.43 5.06
CA MET A 1 14.33 -20.09 4.80
C MET A 1 13.87 -19.58 6.15
N ARG A 2 14.30 -18.40 6.62
CA ARG A 2 13.57 -17.77 7.72
C ARG A 2 12.18 -17.45 7.18
N ASP A 3 11.15 -17.77 7.93
CA ASP A 3 9.82 -17.28 7.59
C ASP A 3 9.84 -15.77 7.68
N GLU A 4 9.49 -15.13 6.57
CA GLU A 4 9.49 -13.67 6.43
C GLU A 4 8.19 -13.11 7.03
N LEU A 5 8.31 -12.05 7.83
CA LEU A 5 7.13 -11.32 8.31
C LEU A 5 6.51 -10.56 7.14
N VAL A 6 5.20 -10.77 6.94
CA VAL A 6 4.46 -10.13 5.85
C VAL A 6 3.20 -9.49 6.40
N GLN A 7 2.97 -8.22 6.06
CA GLN A 7 1.66 -7.61 6.28
C GLN A 7 0.68 -8.06 5.20
N TYR A 8 -0.36 -8.78 5.62
CA TYR A 8 -1.44 -9.21 4.72
C TYR A 8 -2.55 -8.17 4.70
N ILE A 9 -2.96 -7.78 3.49
CA ILE A 9 -4.07 -6.86 3.27
C ILE A 9 -5.05 -7.52 2.31
N VAL A 10 -6.32 -7.63 2.72
CA VAL A 10 -7.38 -8.23 1.91
C VAL A 10 -8.32 -7.14 1.42
N VAL A 11 -8.64 -7.15 0.13
CA VAL A 11 -9.56 -6.20 -0.48
C VAL A 11 -10.91 -6.85 -0.82
N GLY A 12 -11.95 -6.06 -0.65
CA GLY A 12 -13.32 -6.41 -0.92
C GLY A 12 -13.67 -6.34 -2.40
N PRO A 13 -14.87 -6.83 -2.76
CA PRO A 13 -15.40 -6.65 -4.11
C PRO A 13 -15.95 -5.23 -4.28
N HIS A 14 -15.81 -4.67 -5.49
CA HIS A 14 -16.36 -3.38 -5.91
C HIS A 14 -15.61 -2.16 -5.34
N ALA A 15 -14.58 -1.76 -6.08
CA ALA A 15 -13.87 -0.49 -5.95
C ALA A 15 -13.04 -0.31 -7.24
N THR A 16 -12.80 0.93 -7.64
CA THR A 16 -11.88 1.25 -8.74
C THR A 16 -10.44 0.97 -8.32
N HIS A 17 -9.51 1.03 -9.26
CA HIS A 17 -8.10 0.92 -8.95
C HIS A 17 -7.65 1.93 -7.87
N GLU A 18 -7.98 3.19 -8.07
CA GLU A 18 -7.55 4.31 -7.23
C GLU A 18 -8.14 4.21 -5.82
N GLU A 19 -9.41 3.84 -5.71
CA GLU A 19 -10.07 3.56 -4.42
C GLU A 19 -9.40 2.42 -3.67
N VAL A 20 -9.12 1.31 -4.37
CA VAL A 20 -8.41 0.17 -3.78
C VAL A 20 -7.04 0.57 -3.26
N VAL A 21 -6.25 1.28 -4.06
CA VAL A 21 -4.88 1.64 -3.68
C VAL A 21 -4.90 2.55 -2.46
N ALA A 22 -5.75 3.58 -2.47
CA ALA A 22 -5.91 4.49 -1.34
C ALA A 22 -6.36 3.74 -0.07
N ASP A 23 -7.42 2.93 -0.15
CA ASP A 23 -7.90 2.16 1.01
C ASP A 23 -6.86 1.18 1.55
N VAL A 24 -6.06 0.56 0.68
CA VAL A 24 -4.96 -0.33 1.11
C VAL A 24 -3.87 0.44 1.84
N MET A 25 -3.47 1.62 1.33
CA MET A 25 -2.53 2.51 2.03
C MET A 25 -3.02 2.83 3.44
N TYR A 26 -4.27 3.30 3.53
CA TYR A 26 -4.88 3.73 4.77
C TYR A 26 -5.11 2.59 5.75
N ALA A 27 -5.56 1.42 5.28
CA ALA A 27 -5.71 0.24 6.14
C ALA A 27 -4.36 -0.23 6.68
N SER A 28 -3.33 -0.29 5.82
CA SER A 28 -1.98 -0.74 6.18
C SER A 28 -1.37 0.13 7.29
N VAL A 29 -1.38 1.46 7.09
CA VAL A 29 -0.82 2.43 8.03
C VAL A 29 -1.71 2.61 9.25
N GLY A 30 -3.04 2.62 9.07
CA GLY A 30 -3.99 2.68 10.17
C GLY A 30 -3.83 1.49 11.14
N ARG A 31 -3.57 0.28 10.62
CA ARG A 31 -3.28 -0.89 11.45
C ARG A 31 -1.98 -0.74 12.24
N MET A 32 -0.93 -0.21 11.60
CA MET A 32 0.35 0.06 12.26
C MET A 32 0.18 1.07 13.41
N LEU A 33 -0.48 2.20 13.13
CA LEU A 33 -0.72 3.25 14.11
C LEU A 33 -1.62 2.80 15.26
N ALA A 34 -2.65 1.99 14.97
CA ALA A 34 -3.56 1.47 15.99
C ALA A 34 -2.88 0.45 16.93
N THR A 35 -1.86 -0.26 16.44
CA THR A 35 -1.13 -1.26 17.23
C THR A 35 0.05 -0.65 17.97
N GLY A 36 0.73 0.33 17.36
CA GLY A 36 2.03 0.85 17.81
C GLY A 36 3.18 0.08 17.16
N THR A 37 4.27 0.79 16.86
CA THR A 37 5.45 0.23 16.18
C THR A 37 6.37 -0.57 17.10
N ASP A 38 6.21 -0.44 18.42
CA ASP A 38 6.95 -1.12 19.48
C ASP A 38 6.22 -2.35 20.04
N HIS A 39 5.13 -2.77 19.40
CA HIS A 39 4.25 -3.83 19.88
C HIS A 39 4.08 -4.97 18.87
N GLY A 40 3.90 -6.20 19.38
CA GLY A 40 3.66 -7.38 18.56
C GLY A 40 4.85 -7.70 17.63
N THR A 41 4.55 -8.00 16.38
CA THR A 41 5.52 -8.32 15.32
C THR A 41 6.05 -7.10 14.58
N TRP A 42 5.57 -5.89 14.92
CA TRP A 42 5.96 -4.67 14.23
C TRP A 42 7.46 -4.33 14.34
N PRO A 43 8.13 -4.44 15.51
CA PRO A 43 9.56 -4.15 15.60
C PRO A 43 10.39 -4.99 14.61
N ASP A 44 10.19 -6.31 14.62
CA ASP A 44 10.92 -7.23 13.76
C ASP A 44 10.58 -7.01 12.27
N PHE A 45 9.32 -6.71 11.95
CA PHE A 45 8.88 -6.43 10.58
C PHE A 45 9.50 -5.15 10.01
N LEU A 46 9.62 -4.11 10.84
CA LEU A 46 10.17 -2.81 10.45
C LEU A 46 11.69 -2.81 10.35
N ASP A 47 12.37 -3.73 11.05
CA ASP A 47 13.80 -3.98 10.91
C ASP A 47 14.13 -4.86 9.67
N GLU A 48 13.11 -5.39 8.99
CA GLU A 48 13.22 -6.20 7.76
C GLU A 48 12.81 -5.42 6.49
N ALA A 49 12.61 -6.10 5.36
CA ALA A 49 12.28 -5.49 4.06
C ALA A 49 10.82 -4.97 3.93
N ILE A 50 10.06 -4.92 5.03
CA ILE A 50 8.67 -4.40 5.11
C ILE A 50 7.75 -5.01 4.03
N ALA A 51 7.75 -6.33 3.92
CA ALA A 51 6.99 -7.05 2.88
C ALA A 51 5.47 -6.92 3.05
N LYS A 52 4.76 -6.57 1.97
CA LYS A 52 3.30 -6.46 1.93
C LYS A 52 2.70 -7.43 0.91
N ARG A 53 1.56 -8.04 1.25
CA ARG A 53 0.79 -8.89 0.32
C ARG A 53 -0.66 -8.44 0.26
N VAL A 54 -1.02 -7.85 -0.87
CA VAL A 54 -2.40 -7.46 -1.17
C VAL A 54 -3.11 -8.61 -1.88
N LYS A 55 -4.26 -9.01 -1.33
CA LYS A 55 -5.06 -10.14 -1.81
C LYS A 55 -6.50 -9.70 -2.00
N ARG A 56 -7.22 -10.33 -2.92
CA ARG A 56 -8.65 -10.09 -3.13
C ARG A 56 -9.49 -11.23 -2.58
N CYS A 57 -10.65 -10.90 -2.03
CA CYS A 57 -11.67 -11.88 -1.73
C CYS A 57 -13.00 -11.53 -2.42
N ASN A 58 -13.88 -12.52 -2.52
CA ASN A 58 -15.24 -12.30 -3.02
C ASN A 58 -16.16 -11.75 -1.92
N ARG A 59 -17.35 -11.31 -2.31
CA ARG A 59 -18.36 -10.73 -1.40
C ARG A 59 -18.72 -11.63 -0.23
N THR A 60 -18.86 -12.93 -0.49
CA THR A 60 -19.25 -13.92 0.52
C THR A 60 -18.17 -14.11 1.58
N LYS A 61 -16.90 -13.96 1.21
CA LYS A 61 -15.76 -14.09 2.14
C LYS A 61 -15.37 -12.78 2.82
N TRP A 62 -15.68 -11.63 2.22
CA TRP A 62 -15.36 -10.32 2.79
C TRP A 62 -15.80 -10.16 4.24
N GLY A 63 -17.09 -10.38 4.53
CA GLY A 63 -17.60 -10.25 5.89
C GLY A 63 -16.98 -11.24 6.89
N GLN A 64 -16.55 -12.42 6.40
CA GLN A 64 -15.86 -13.40 7.24
C GLN A 64 -14.44 -12.95 7.58
N VAL A 65 -13.73 -12.36 6.61
CA VAL A 65 -12.39 -11.80 6.83
C VAL A 65 -12.45 -10.57 7.74
N ALA A 66 -13.44 -9.69 7.54
CA ALA A 66 -13.61 -8.48 8.34
C ALA A 66 -13.93 -8.77 9.82
N ALA A 67 -14.48 -9.95 10.12
CA ALA A 67 -14.78 -10.39 11.48
C ALA A 67 -13.62 -11.14 12.16
N LEU A 68 -12.49 -11.35 11.47
CA LEU A 68 -11.34 -12.02 12.06
C LEU A 68 -10.70 -11.14 13.16
N PRO A 69 -10.16 -11.76 14.23
CA PRO A 69 -9.35 -11.03 15.20
C PRO A 69 -8.18 -10.30 14.53
N GLY A 70 -7.91 -9.06 14.95
CA GLY A 70 -6.84 -8.23 14.40
C GLY A 70 -7.17 -7.55 13.07
N ALA A 71 -8.35 -7.79 12.48
CA ALA A 71 -8.79 -7.10 11.28
C ALA A 71 -8.95 -5.60 11.54
N TYR A 72 -8.27 -4.78 10.73
CA TYR A 72 -8.46 -3.34 10.67
C TYR A 72 -9.09 -2.98 9.32
N VAL A 73 -10.30 -2.45 9.34
CA VAL A 73 -11.07 -2.15 8.13
C VAL A 73 -10.98 -0.67 7.78
N HIS A 74 -10.60 -0.36 6.54
CA HIS A 74 -10.72 0.97 5.96
C HIS A 74 -11.30 0.87 4.55
N GLY A 75 -12.46 1.48 4.32
CA GLY A 75 -13.18 1.40 3.04
C GLY A 75 -13.32 -0.05 2.56
N CYS A 76 -12.70 -0.36 1.42
CA CYS A 76 -12.69 -1.68 0.80
C CYS A 76 -11.47 -2.55 1.17
N ALA A 77 -10.62 -2.16 2.12
CA ALA A 77 -9.44 -2.90 2.54
C ALA A 77 -9.51 -3.35 4.02
N ILE A 78 -8.93 -4.52 4.30
CA ILE A 78 -8.73 -5.08 5.63
C ILE A 78 -7.25 -5.37 5.80
N ALA A 79 -6.58 -4.69 6.72
CA ALA A 79 -5.19 -4.94 7.07
C ALA A 79 -5.10 -5.72 8.39
N PHE A 80 -4.07 -6.55 8.49
CA PHE A 80 -3.67 -7.26 9.70
C PHE A 80 -2.28 -6.80 10.14
N ASP A 81 -1.87 -7.16 11.36
CA ASP A 81 -0.47 -7.06 11.75
C ASP A 81 0.41 -7.95 10.86
N PRO A 82 1.71 -7.68 10.76
CA PRO A 82 2.66 -8.58 10.11
C PRO A 82 2.61 -9.97 10.76
N MET A 83 2.57 -11.02 9.94
CA MET A 83 2.50 -12.40 10.40
C MET A 83 3.50 -13.25 9.64
N LEU A 84 4.01 -14.28 10.30
CA LEU A 84 4.71 -15.37 9.62
C LEU A 84 3.69 -16.16 8.79
N GLY A 85 4.16 -16.80 7.70
CA GLY A 85 3.29 -17.52 6.78
C GLY A 85 2.38 -18.56 7.45
N ASP A 86 2.89 -19.26 8.45
CA ASP A 86 2.18 -20.31 9.19
C ASP A 86 1.12 -19.76 10.17
N ASP A 87 1.22 -18.48 10.55
CA ASP A 87 0.27 -17.81 11.46
C ASP A 87 -0.91 -17.16 10.72
N VAL A 88 -0.85 -17.10 9.39
CA VAL A 88 -1.86 -16.41 8.58
C VAL A 88 -3.20 -17.16 8.66
N PRO A 89 -4.31 -16.50 9.05
CA PRO A 89 -5.61 -17.14 9.08
C PRO A 89 -5.98 -17.75 7.72
N ASP A 90 -6.55 -18.95 7.76
CA ASP A 90 -6.86 -19.77 6.60
C ASP A 90 -7.66 -19.04 5.51
N LEU A 91 -8.59 -18.17 5.92
CA LEU A 91 -9.38 -17.33 5.01
C LEU A 91 -8.53 -16.28 4.27
N VAL A 92 -7.54 -15.70 4.94
CA VAL A 92 -6.58 -14.74 4.36
C VAL A 92 -5.58 -15.49 3.48
N HIS A 93 -5.07 -16.63 3.94
CA HIS A 93 -4.14 -17.45 3.18
C HIS A 93 -4.75 -17.97 1.86
N LYS A 94 -6.04 -18.32 1.84
CA LYS A 94 -6.76 -18.79 0.64
C LYS A 94 -7.30 -17.66 -0.26
N ALA A 95 -7.23 -16.39 0.16
CA ALA A 95 -7.60 -15.27 -0.70
C ALA A 95 -6.72 -15.25 -1.97
N ALA A 96 -7.24 -14.73 -3.08
CA ALA A 96 -6.52 -14.76 -4.36
C ALA A 96 -5.56 -13.57 -4.46
N ALA A 97 -4.32 -13.80 -4.90
CA ALA A 97 -3.38 -12.73 -5.25
C ALA A 97 -3.22 -12.57 -6.77
N SER A 98 -3.61 -13.58 -7.56
CA SER A 98 -3.48 -13.56 -9.02
C SER A 98 -4.65 -12.85 -9.71
N HIS A 99 -4.35 -12.27 -10.89
CA HIS A 99 -5.29 -11.54 -11.74
C HIS A 99 -6.10 -10.50 -10.96
N PHE A 100 -5.43 -9.78 -10.07
CA PHE A 100 -6.04 -8.73 -9.29
C PHE A 100 -5.79 -7.38 -9.95
N ASP A 101 -6.64 -7.09 -10.94
CA ASP A 101 -6.67 -5.77 -11.57
C ASP A 101 -8.09 -5.22 -11.57
N ARG A 102 -8.20 -3.91 -11.37
CA ARG A 102 -9.45 -3.15 -11.31
C ARG A 102 -9.49 -2.15 -12.45
N GLU A 103 -10.71 -1.79 -12.83
CA GLU A 103 -10.92 -0.67 -13.73
C GLU A 103 -10.37 0.62 -13.11
N ARG A 104 -9.59 1.35 -13.89
CA ARG A 104 -9.07 2.67 -13.53
C ARG A 104 -10.13 3.71 -13.83
N ALA A 105 -10.53 4.48 -12.83
CA ALA A 105 -11.46 5.58 -13.03
C ALA A 105 -10.77 6.80 -13.65
N GLY A 106 -9.43 6.84 -13.61
CA GLY A 106 -8.65 8.00 -13.96
C GLY A 106 -8.41 8.88 -12.72
N GLY A 107 -7.25 9.54 -12.70
CA GLY A 107 -6.82 10.42 -11.61
C GLY A 107 -6.71 11.88 -12.05
N PRO A 108 -6.43 12.79 -11.09
CA PRO A 108 -6.04 14.14 -11.43
C PRO A 108 -4.80 14.13 -12.33
N ALA A 109 -4.81 14.97 -13.38
CA ALA A 109 -3.65 15.16 -14.23
C ALA A 109 -2.60 16.05 -13.53
N ALA A 110 -1.35 15.92 -13.94
CA ALA A 110 -0.30 16.85 -13.55
C ALA A 110 -0.57 18.27 -14.12
N PRO A 111 -0.10 19.35 -13.45
CA PRO A 111 0.58 19.33 -12.15
C PRO A 111 -0.39 19.05 -10.99
N LEU A 112 0.08 18.34 -9.97
CA LEU A 112 -0.72 18.06 -8.78
C LEU A 112 -0.97 19.33 -7.96
N ALA A 113 -2.13 19.38 -7.30
CA ALA A 113 -2.43 20.44 -6.35
C ALA A 113 -1.53 20.32 -5.10
N PRO A 114 -1.21 21.45 -4.43
CA PRO A 114 -0.42 21.42 -3.20
C PRO A 114 -0.96 20.45 -2.15
N GLY A 115 -0.04 19.80 -1.44
CA GLY A 115 -0.33 18.84 -0.39
C GLY A 115 0.54 17.58 -0.47
N ARG A 116 0.10 16.55 0.26
CA ARG A 116 0.82 15.29 0.40
C ARG A 116 0.21 14.22 -0.49
N TRP A 117 1.06 13.55 -1.25
CA TRP A 117 0.64 12.56 -2.21
C TRP A 117 1.49 11.30 -2.09
N VAL A 118 0.87 10.15 -2.31
CA VAL A 118 1.57 8.98 -2.81
C VAL A 118 1.29 8.88 -4.31
N ILE A 119 2.34 8.85 -5.09
CA ILE A 119 2.31 8.74 -6.55
C ILE A 119 2.84 7.39 -6.97
N ALA A 120 2.29 6.81 -8.04
CA ALA A 120 2.81 5.60 -8.67
C ALA A 120 3.06 5.81 -10.17
N ASP A 121 4.09 5.15 -10.72
CA ASP A 121 4.40 5.23 -12.15
C ASP A 121 3.50 4.26 -12.94
N ALA A 122 2.49 4.83 -13.61
CA ALA A 122 1.55 4.09 -14.43
C ALA A 122 2.20 3.41 -15.64
N GLY A 123 3.34 3.95 -16.12
CA GLY A 123 4.07 3.40 -17.27
C GLY A 123 4.74 2.06 -16.99
N LEU A 124 4.87 1.67 -15.72
CA LEU A 124 5.37 0.35 -15.32
C LEU A 124 4.33 -0.77 -15.48
N GLY A 125 3.06 -0.42 -15.80
CA GLY A 125 2.02 -1.42 -16.07
C GLY A 125 1.71 -2.32 -14.88
N MET A 126 1.90 -1.83 -13.65
CA MET A 126 1.63 -2.60 -12.44
C MET A 126 0.14 -2.98 -12.31
N THR A 127 -0.11 -4.20 -11.85
CA THR A 127 -1.46 -4.62 -11.47
C THR A 127 -1.93 -3.84 -10.25
N THR A 128 -3.25 -3.73 -10.07
CA THR A 128 -3.84 -3.08 -8.90
C THR A 128 -3.26 -3.57 -7.56
N GLY A 129 -3.07 -4.88 -7.39
CA GLY A 129 -2.47 -5.42 -6.16
C GLY A 129 -1.01 -4.99 -5.94
N LYS A 130 -0.21 -4.91 -7.01
CA LYS A 130 1.19 -4.47 -6.93
C LYS A 130 1.27 -2.99 -6.60
N THR A 131 0.53 -2.14 -7.32
CA THR A 131 0.45 -0.70 -7.03
C THR A 131 0.01 -0.45 -5.58
N ALA A 132 -1.02 -1.16 -5.12
CA ALA A 132 -1.52 -1.01 -3.75
C ALA A 132 -0.47 -1.39 -2.69
N ALA A 133 0.30 -2.46 -2.93
CA ALA A 133 1.38 -2.86 -2.03
C ALA A 133 2.49 -1.79 -1.96
N GLN A 134 2.92 -1.27 -3.11
CA GLN A 134 3.98 -0.26 -3.18
C GLN A 134 3.54 1.09 -2.60
N ALA A 135 2.31 1.52 -2.90
CA ALA A 135 1.77 2.75 -2.35
C ALA A 135 1.63 2.67 -0.81
N ALA A 136 1.16 1.53 -0.28
CA ALA A 136 1.11 1.31 1.16
C ALA A 136 2.51 1.27 1.80
N HIS A 137 3.51 0.78 1.07
CA HIS A 137 4.90 0.84 1.51
C HIS A 137 5.40 2.29 1.57
N ALA A 138 5.19 3.07 0.52
CA ALA A 138 5.60 4.48 0.46
C ALA A 138 4.99 5.31 1.60
N LEU A 139 3.68 5.15 1.86
CA LEU A 139 3.04 5.86 2.98
C LEU A 139 3.59 5.42 4.34
N MET A 140 3.85 4.12 4.52
CA MET A 140 4.39 3.60 5.78
C MET A 140 5.78 4.18 6.07
N LEU A 141 6.67 4.23 5.07
CA LEU A 141 7.98 4.85 5.21
C LEU A 141 7.86 6.34 5.53
N ALA A 142 6.98 7.07 4.83
CA ALA A 142 6.75 8.49 5.09
C ALA A 142 6.25 8.77 6.52
N VAL A 143 5.50 7.85 7.12
CA VAL A 143 5.10 7.94 8.54
C VAL A 143 6.26 7.65 9.47
N LEU A 144 7.09 6.65 9.18
CA LEU A 144 8.26 6.30 10.00
C LEU A 144 9.34 7.38 9.98
N GLU A 145 9.46 8.10 8.86
CA GLU A 145 10.34 9.25 8.69
C GLU A 145 9.74 10.58 9.21
N ASP A 146 8.51 10.55 9.75
CA ASP A 146 7.79 11.72 10.29
C ASP A 146 7.55 12.85 9.26
N VAL A 147 7.38 12.50 7.98
CA VAL A 147 7.12 13.46 6.88
C VAL A 147 5.68 13.41 6.35
N ALA A 148 4.92 12.35 6.68
CA ALA A 148 3.52 12.20 6.27
C ALA A 148 2.56 13.18 6.97
N GLY A 149 3.01 13.85 8.04
CA GLY A 149 2.19 14.76 8.84
C GLY A 149 1.31 14.05 9.88
N PRO A 150 0.52 14.81 10.66
CA PRO A 150 -0.14 14.30 11.86
C PRO A 150 -1.35 13.38 11.61
N ASP A 151 -1.93 13.40 10.40
CA ASP A 151 -3.06 12.56 10.01
C ASP A 151 -2.84 11.98 8.60
N PRO A 152 -1.96 10.97 8.46
CA PRO A 152 -1.59 10.41 7.17
C PRO A 152 -2.76 9.70 6.48
N VAL A 153 -3.71 9.14 7.24
CA VAL A 153 -4.87 8.41 6.73
C VAL A 153 -5.94 9.35 6.18
N GLY A 154 -6.11 10.53 6.78
CA GLY A 154 -7.11 11.51 6.33
C GLY A 154 -6.63 12.50 5.26
N HIS A 155 -5.31 12.72 5.13
CA HIS A 155 -4.78 13.86 4.36
C HIS A 155 -3.84 13.51 3.21
N VAL A 156 -3.23 12.33 3.19
CA VAL A 156 -2.38 11.91 2.07
C VAL A 156 -3.25 11.34 0.97
N ARG A 157 -3.06 11.78 -0.28
CA ARG A 157 -3.86 11.34 -1.44
C ARG A 157 -3.09 10.37 -2.32
N PHE A 158 -3.77 9.57 -3.12
CA PHE A 158 -3.15 8.69 -4.12
C PHE A 158 -3.43 9.15 -5.56
N VAL A 159 -2.46 8.97 -6.45
CA VAL A 159 -2.64 9.12 -7.91
C VAL A 159 -1.62 8.29 -8.71
N ASP A 160 -2.08 7.70 -9.81
CA ASP A 160 -1.19 7.16 -10.86
C ASP A 160 -0.81 8.25 -11.84
N LEU A 161 0.48 8.37 -12.15
CA LEU A 161 1.01 9.34 -13.10
C LEU A 161 1.66 8.64 -14.29
N ALA A 162 1.56 9.24 -15.48
CA ALA A 162 2.41 8.83 -16.60
C ALA A 162 3.90 9.01 -16.22
N SER A 163 4.80 8.18 -16.74
CA SER A 163 6.19 8.15 -16.27
C SER A 163 6.92 9.50 -16.33
N ASP A 164 6.60 10.33 -17.32
CA ASP A 164 7.20 11.67 -17.44
C ASP A 164 6.66 12.63 -16.37
N ASP A 165 5.35 12.60 -16.11
CA ASP A 165 4.71 13.37 -15.04
C ASP A 165 5.13 12.88 -13.66
N PHE A 166 5.33 11.57 -13.49
CA PHE A 166 5.84 10.96 -12.27
C PHE A 166 7.23 11.51 -11.93
N ARG A 167 8.17 11.46 -12.89
CA ARG A 167 9.53 12.00 -12.71
C ARG A 167 9.51 13.51 -12.47
N ALA A 168 8.75 14.26 -13.25
CA ALA A 168 8.63 15.71 -13.09
C ALA A 168 8.04 16.10 -11.72
N THR A 169 7.10 15.30 -11.20
CA THR A 169 6.52 15.51 -9.87
C THR A 169 7.55 15.25 -8.78
N ILE A 170 8.36 14.19 -8.89
CA ILE A 170 9.46 13.91 -7.97
C ILE A 170 10.46 15.07 -7.96
N ASP A 171 10.94 15.50 -9.14
CA ASP A 171 11.93 16.56 -9.30
C ASP A 171 11.44 17.92 -8.75
N GLY A 172 10.13 18.17 -8.80
CA GLY A 172 9.50 19.40 -8.35
C GLY A 172 9.04 19.40 -6.88
N SER A 173 9.14 18.27 -6.17
CA SER A 173 8.64 18.13 -4.80
C SER A 173 9.69 18.50 -3.76
N SER A 174 9.25 19.06 -2.62
CA SER A 174 10.16 19.47 -1.53
C SER A 174 10.56 18.34 -0.59
N THR A 175 9.85 17.21 -0.63
CA THR A 175 10.17 15.99 0.11
C THR A 175 9.79 14.79 -0.74
N VAL A 176 10.65 13.78 -0.79
CA VAL A 176 10.45 12.54 -1.54
C VAL A 176 10.89 11.36 -0.67
N VAL A 177 10.01 10.38 -0.51
CA VAL A 177 10.35 9.07 0.08
C VAL A 177 10.10 8.02 -1.00
N GLU A 178 11.16 7.39 -1.47
CA GLU A 178 11.14 6.49 -2.62
C GLU A 178 10.97 5.04 -2.21
N VAL A 179 10.20 4.28 -2.99
CA VAL A 179 10.13 2.82 -2.88
C VAL A 179 10.71 2.20 -4.14
N GLU A 180 11.91 1.66 -3.98
CA GLU A 180 12.56 0.83 -4.98
C GLU A 180 12.05 -0.61 -4.86
N ASP A 181 11.71 -1.24 -5.98
CA ASP A 181 11.49 -2.68 -5.98
C ASP A 181 12.82 -3.41 -5.82
N ALA A 182 12.94 -4.20 -4.75
CA ALA A 182 14.09 -5.05 -4.46
C ALA A 182 14.25 -6.26 -5.41
N GLY A 183 13.73 -6.17 -6.65
CA GLY A 183 13.79 -7.21 -7.67
C GLY A 183 12.84 -8.39 -7.41
N ARG A 184 11.75 -8.17 -6.67
CA ARG A 184 10.75 -9.22 -6.39
C ARG A 184 9.51 -9.13 -7.28
N SER A 185 9.41 -8.12 -8.13
CA SER A 185 8.41 -8.04 -9.19
C SER A 185 9.04 -8.15 -10.59
N GLU A 186 8.19 -8.17 -11.61
CA GLU A 186 8.58 -8.21 -13.04
C GLU A 186 9.04 -6.83 -13.55
N VAL A 187 9.13 -5.83 -12.67
CA VAL A 187 9.66 -4.49 -12.95
C VAL A 187 11.20 -4.53 -12.88
N GLU A 188 11.86 -3.75 -13.74
CA GLU A 188 13.32 -3.62 -13.72
C GLU A 188 13.82 -3.22 -12.32
N PRO A 189 14.82 -3.93 -11.76
CA PRO A 189 15.37 -3.62 -10.44
C PRO A 189 15.88 -2.17 -10.36
N GLY A 190 15.57 -1.48 -9.26
CA GLY A 190 15.97 -0.08 -9.04
C GLY A 190 15.04 0.96 -9.68
N ALA A 191 13.91 0.56 -10.26
CA ALA A 191 12.88 1.51 -10.67
C ALA A 191 12.06 1.99 -9.46
N ASN A 192 11.86 3.31 -9.36
CA ASN A 192 10.91 3.90 -8.41
C ASN A 192 9.50 3.51 -8.82
N THR A 193 8.87 2.64 -8.03
CA THR A 193 7.54 2.10 -8.34
C THR A 193 6.43 2.97 -7.76
N ALA A 194 6.66 3.52 -6.56
CA ALA A 194 5.82 4.49 -5.90
C ALA A 194 6.67 5.42 -5.02
N CYS A 195 6.21 6.63 -4.80
CA CYS A 195 6.86 7.59 -3.91
C CYS A 195 5.83 8.33 -3.07
N PHE A 196 6.19 8.68 -1.84
CA PHE A 196 5.52 9.75 -1.13
C PHE A 196 6.18 11.08 -1.50
N VAL A 197 5.38 12.11 -1.75
CA VAL A 197 5.85 13.44 -2.11
C VAL A 197 5.07 14.55 -1.41
N VAL A 198 5.75 15.67 -1.15
CA VAL A 198 5.14 16.94 -0.74
C VAL A 198 5.24 17.93 -1.90
N VAL A 199 4.07 18.33 -2.41
CA VAL A 199 3.93 19.34 -3.47
C VAL A 199 3.55 20.67 -2.83
N ASP A 200 4.33 21.73 -3.11
CA ASP A 200 4.13 23.08 -2.57
C ASP A 200 3.30 24.00 -3.47
#